data_AF-A0A1X2F8S2-F1
#
_entry.id   AF-A0A1X2F8S2-F1
#
_cell.length_a   1.000
_cell.length_b   1.000
_cell.length_c   1.000
_cell.angle_alpha   90.00
_cell.angle_beta   90.00
_cell.angle_gamma   90.00
#
_symmetry.space_group_name_H-M   'P 1'
#
loop_
_entity.id
_entity.type
_entity.pdbx_description
1 polymer ?
#
loop_
_entity_poly.entity_id
_entity_poly.type
_entity_poly.pdbx_seq_one_letter_code
_entity_poly.pdbx_strand_id
1 'polypeptide(L)'
;MTDQFATLTRQCRLFVIGSSFFAVATAPGFPALAGAGATNVLCFIGSWFFTTAAWMQLALADRTRGTEWWSALTQFVGTLMFNVSTGTSVWVHAVLAERRFVWAPDATGSSAFLVSGVLAIFAVGMWAPKSVDWHAAWINLAGCVAFGVSALAAFVRKTGVTVDERLANFGTFLGALCFLTAALLLRPRGS
;
A
#
# COMPACT_ATOMS: atom_id res chain seq x y z
N MET A 1 -10.61 3.21 -25.19
CA MET A 1 -10.29 4.61 -24.83
C MET A 1 -9.49 4.71 -23.52
N THR A 2 -9.60 3.74 -22.60
CA THR A 2 -8.79 3.61 -21.37
C THR A 2 -7.30 3.33 -21.61
N ASP A 3 -6.94 2.62 -22.69
CA ASP A 3 -5.54 2.26 -23.00
C ASP A 3 -4.61 3.45 -23.26
N GLN A 4 -5.15 4.61 -23.61
CA GLN A 4 -4.33 5.80 -23.87
C GLN A 4 -3.79 6.44 -22.57
N PHE A 5 -4.48 6.20 -21.44
CA PHE A 5 -4.14 6.79 -20.15
C PHE A 5 -3.53 5.79 -19.17
N ALA A 6 -4.07 4.57 -19.08
CA ALA A 6 -3.55 3.51 -18.24
C ALA A 6 -2.49 2.71 -19.01
N THR A 7 -1.25 2.69 -18.52
CA THR A 7 -0.18 1.83 -19.06
C THR A 7 0.61 1.21 -17.92
N LEU A 8 1.19 0.03 -18.16
CA LEU A 8 1.99 -0.69 -17.15
C LEU A 8 3.14 0.18 -16.62
N THR A 9 3.82 0.93 -17.50
CA THR A 9 4.89 1.86 -17.11
C THR A 9 4.40 2.96 -16.17
N ARG A 10 3.23 3.55 -16.44
CA ARG A 10 2.65 4.61 -15.59
C ARG A 10 2.20 4.03 -14.25
N GLN A 11 1.53 2.89 -14.26
CA GLN A 11 1.14 2.15 -13.06
C GLN A 11 2.35 1.88 -12.16
N CYS A 12 3.44 1.31 -12.70
CA CYS A 12 4.65 1.01 -11.92
C CYS A 12 5.29 2.29 -11.34
N ARG A 13 5.35 3.38 -12.11
CA ARG A 13 5.86 4.67 -11.61
C ARG A 13 5.04 5.22 -10.45
N LEU A 14 3.71 5.13 -10.53
CA LEU A 14 2.82 5.56 -9.45
C LEU A 14 3.02 4.72 -8.20
N PHE A 15 3.15 3.39 -8.33
CA PHE A 15 3.48 2.51 -7.19
C PHE A 15 4.84 2.86 -6.57
N VAL A 16 5.86 3.14 -7.38
CA VAL A 16 7.19 3.56 -6.90
C VAL A 16 7.09 4.86 -6.10
N ILE A 17 6.41 5.89 -6.64
CA ILE A 17 6.25 7.19 -5.98
C ILE A 17 5.46 7.02 -4.66
N GLY A 18 4.31 6.34 -4.72
CA GLY A 18 3.47 6.09 -3.55
C GLY A 18 4.21 5.34 -2.44
N SER A 19 4.92 4.26 -2.80
CA SER A 19 5.71 3.48 -1.84
C SER A 19 6.84 4.29 -1.22
N SER A 20 7.47 5.18 -1.99
CA SER A 20 8.54 6.06 -1.50
C SER A 20 8.02 7.04 -0.44
N PHE A 21 6.84 7.62 -0.64
CA PHE A 21 6.19 8.48 0.36
C PHE A 21 5.94 7.74 1.68
N PHE A 22 5.41 6.51 1.62
CA PHE A 22 5.20 5.69 2.81
C PHE A 22 6.49 5.28 3.49
N ALA A 23 7.51 4.91 2.72
CA ALA A 23 8.82 4.55 3.25
C ALA A 23 9.46 5.74 3.97
N VAL A 24 9.39 6.95 3.42
CA VAL A 24 9.91 8.16 4.09
C VAL A 24 9.09 8.48 5.34
N ALA A 25 7.76 8.49 5.23
CA ALA A 25 6.87 8.86 6.34
C ALA A 25 7.05 7.94 7.56
N THR A 26 7.30 6.65 7.32
CA THR A 26 7.43 5.64 8.38
C THR A 26 8.85 5.18 8.64
N ALA A 27 9.84 5.84 8.03
CA ALA A 27 11.25 5.55 8.25
C ALA A 27 11.57 5.65 9.76
N PRO A 28 12.38 4.74 10.32
CA PRO A 28 12.78 4.80 11.71
C PRO A 28 13.34 6.17 12.09
N GLY A 29 12.71 6.85 13.05
CA GLY A 29 13.10 8.19 13.51
C GLY A 29 12.46 9.37 12.77
N PHE A 30 11.88 9.18 11.58
CA PHE A 30 11.24 10.27 10.84
C PHE A 30 10.02 10.87 11.57
N PRO A 31 9.06 10.07 12.11
CA PRO A 31 7.92 10.62 12.85
C PRO A 31 8.32 11.45 14.07
N ALA A 32 9.42 11.08 14.74
CA ALA A 32 9.95 11.80 15.89
C ALA A 32 10.61 13.14 15.50
N LEU A 33 11.17 13.24 14.29
CA LEU A 33 11.84 14.44 13.79
C LEU A 33 10.87 15.41 13.08
N ALA A 34 10.03 14.88 12.20
CA ALA A 34 9.12 15.67 11.36
C ALA A 34 7.74 15.91 12.01
N GLY A 35 7.41 15.14 13.04
CA GLY A 35 6.14 15.19 13.73
C GLY A 35 5.03 14.39 13.04
N ALA A 36 3.95 14.14 13.79
CA ALA A 36 2.79 13.37 13.35
C ALA A 36 2.10 14.00 12.13
N GLY A 37 1.98 15.33 12.08
CA GLY A 37 1.32 16.02 10.97
C GLY A 37 2.01 15.81 9.63
N ALA A 38 3.33 15.97 9.57
CA ALA A 38 4.11 15.75 8.35
C ALA A 38 4.04 14.27 7.90
N THR A 39 4.12 13.35 8.86
CA THR A 39 3.98 11.90 8.62
C THR A 39 2.62 11.57 8.00
N ASN A 40 1.53 12.09 8.57
CA ASN A 40 0.16 11.86 8.07
C ASN A 40 -0.03 12.43 6.66
N VAL A 41 0.50 13.63 6.39
CA VAL A 41 0.41 14.26 5.06
C VAL A 41 1.16 13.46 4.01
N LEU A 42 2.38 12.99 4.31
CA LEU A 42 3.15 12.15 3.38
C LEU A 42 2.41 10.83 3.08
N CYS A 43 1.85 10.18 4.11
CA CYS A 43 1.03 8.97 3.93
C CYS A 43 -0.22 9.26 3.08
N PHE A 44 -0.89 10.39 3.30
CA PHE A 44 -2.06 10.79 2.51
C PHE A 44 -1.69 11.02 1.04
N ILE A 45 -0.63 11.78 0.75
CA ILE A 45 -0.14 11.99 -0.61
C ILE A 45 0.20 10.65 -1.26
N GLY A 46 0.97 9.80 -0.58
CA GLY A 46 1.33 8.47 -1.07
C GLY A 46 0.10 7.61 -1.42
N SER A 47 -0.97 7.71 -0.62
CA SER A 47 -2.18 6.89 -0.81
C SER A 47 -2.95 7.24 -2.09
N TRP A 48 -2.88 8.48 -2.57
CA TRP A 48 -3.45 8.88 -3.86
C TRP A 48 -2.70 8.25 -5.03
N PHE A 49 -1.37 8.18 -4.96
CA PHE A 49 -0.55 7.50 -5.96
C PHE A 49 -0.90 6.00 -6.03
N PHE A 50 -1.00 5.33 -4.88
CA PHE A 50 -1.46 3.93 -4.81
C PHE A 50 -2.86 3.73 -5.41
N THR A 51 -3.81 4.62 -5.07
CA THR A 51 -5.19 4.53 -5.58
C THR A 51 -5.24 4.69 -7.10
N THR A 52 -4.47 5.63 -7.62
CA THR A 52 -4.39 5.88 -9.06
C THR A 52 -3.73 4.71 -9.79
N ALA A 53 -2.67 4.14 -9.20
CA ALA A 53 -2.00 2.95 -9.74
C ALA A 53 -2.91 1.72 -9.76
N ALA A 54 -3.63 1.47 -8.67
CA ALA A 54 -4.56 0.36 -8.56
C ALA A 54 -5.77 0.51 -9.50
N TRP A 55 -6.24 1.74 -9.72
CA TRP A 55 -7.24 2.01 -10.77
C TRP A 55 -6.71 1.67 -12.16
N MET A 56 -5.47 2.07 -12.49
CA MET A 56 -4.84 1.70 -13.77
C MET A 56 -4.70 0.18 -13.91
N GLN A 57 -4.30 -0.51 -12.83
CA GLN A 57 -4.20 -1.96 -12.81
C GLN A 57 -5.57 -2.62 -13.07
N LEU A 58 -6.64 -2.13 -12.44
CA LEU A 58 -8.00 -2.62 -12.66
C LEU A 58 -8.51 -2.32 -14.07
N ALA A 59 -8.13 -1.18 -14.65
CA ALA A 59 -8.49 -0.81 -16.02
C ALA A 59 -7.77 -1.67 -17.07
N LEU A 60 -6.56 -2.15 -16.77
CA LEU A 60 -5.75 -3.00 -17.64
C LEU A 60 -6.00 -4.50 -17.44
N ALA A 61 -6.57 -4.91 -16.30
CA ALA A 61 -6.78 -6.31 -15.98
C ALA A 61 -7.73 -7.00 -16.97
N ASP A 62 -7.33 -8.18 -17.43
CA ASP A 62 -8.13 -9.01 -18.33
C ASP A 62 -9.35 -9.58 -17.58
N ARG A 63 -10.56 -9.16 -17.99
CA ARG A 63 -11.82 -9.62 -17.39
C ARG A 63 -12.10 -11.11 -17.64
N THR A 64 -11.49 -11.71 -18.66
CA THR A 64 -11.63 -13.15 -18.92
C THR A 64 -10.80 -13.99 -17.95
N ARG A 65 -9.75 -13.41 -17.37
CA ARG A 65 -8.94 -13.98 -16.30
C ARG A 65 -9.45 -13.52 -14.94
N GLY A 66 -10.50 -14.19 -14.46
CA GLY A 66 -11.21 -13.79 -13.24
C GLY A 66 -10.29 -13.50 -12.04
N THR A 67 -9.25 -14.30 -11.80
CA THR A 67 -8.31 -14.11 -10.68
C THR A 67 -7.50 -12.81 -10.78
N GLU A 68 -7.05 -12.44 -11.97
CA GLU A 68 -6.30 -11.20 -12.22
C GLU A 68 -7.19 -9.97 -12.00
N TRP A 69 -8.41 -10.01 -12.53
CA TRP A 69 -9.38 -8.93 -12.35
C TRP A 69 -9.82 -8.78 -10.89
N TRP A 70 -10.13 -9.87 -10.19
CA TRP A 70 -10.50 -9.84 -8.77
C TRP A 70 -9.34 -9.37 -7.88
N SER A 71 -8.09 -9.75 -8.22
CA SER A 71 -6.90 -9.22 -7.54
C SER A 71 -6.82 -7.70 -7.70
N ALA A 72 -6.91 -7.20 -8.95
CA ALA A 72 -6.87 -5.76 -9.22
C ALA A 72 -8.04 -4.99 -8.56
N LEU A 73 -9.24 -5.58 -8.52
CA LEU A 73 -10.40 -4.95 -7.90
C LEU A 73 -10.22 -4.84 -6.38
N THR A 74 -9.85 -5.94 -5.73
CA THR A 74 -9.64 -5.97 -4.26
C THR A 74 -8.47 -5.07 -3.87
N GLN A 75 -7.41 -5.00 -4.68
CA GLN A 75 -6.33 -4.01 -4.54
C GLN A 75 -6.88 -2.59 -4.57
N PHE A 76 -7.70 -2.26 -5.58
CA PHE A 76 -8.26 -0.92 -5.74
C PHE A 76 -9.17 -0.53 -4.57
N VAL A 77 -10.07 -1.43 -4.16
CA VAL A 77 -10.91 -1.23 -2.96
C VAL A 77 -10.04 -1.01 -1.72
N GLY A 78 -9.00 -1.82 -1.53
CA GLY A 78 -8.02 -1.64 -0.45
C GLY A 78 -7.40 -0.24 -0.45
N THR A 79 -6.96 0.26 -1.61
CA THR A 79 -6.38 1.61 -1.73
C THR A 79 -7.37 2.73 -1.41
N LEU A 80 -8.66 2.57 -1.74
CA LEU A 80 -9.69 3.57 -1.40
C LEU A 80 -9.91 3.65 0.11
N MET A 81 -10.05 2.50 0.78
CA MET A 81 -10.19 2.46 2.24
C MET A 81 -8.96 3.06 2.92
N PHE A 82 -7.80 2.78 2.34
CA PHE A 82 -6.54 3.32 2.80
C PHE A 82 -6.44 4.84 2.67
N ASN A 83 -6.93 5.39 1.56
CA ASN A 83 -7.03 6.83 1.33
C ASN A 83 -7.98 7.51 2.32
N VAL A 84 -9.13 6.88 2.61
CA VAL A 84 -10.05 7.36 3.65
C VAL A 84 -9.35 7.38 5.02
N SER A 85 -8.65 6.30 5.38
CA SER A 85 -7.91 6.20 6.64
C SER A 85 -6.83 7.29 6.76
N THR A 86 -5.99 7.50 5.75
CA THR A 86 -4.97 8.56 5.75
C THR A 86 -5.61 9.95 5.77
N GLY A 87 -6.70 10.17 5.03
CA GLY A 87 -7.46 11.42 5.05
C GLY A 87 -8.03 11.73 6.44
N THR A 88 -8.60 10.74 7.12
CA THR A 88 -9.11 10.92 8.49
C THR A 88 -8.00 11.34 9.47
N SER A 89 -6.80 10.77 9.35
CA SER A 89 -5.68 11.15 10.23
C SER A 89 -5.20 12.59 10.01
N VAL A 90 -5.21 13.07 8.76
CA VAL A 90 -4.89 14.48 8.44
C VAL A 90 -5.99 15.39 9.00
N TRP A 91 -7.26 15.01 8.81
CA TRP A 91 -8.40 15.79 9.31
C TRP A 91 -8.41 15.90 10.83
N VAL A 92 -8.23 14.79 11.56
CA VAL A 92 -8.16 14.77 13.03
C VAL A 92 -7.02 15.65 13.52
N HIS A 93 -5.84 15.55 12.89
CA HIS A 93 -4.69 16.38 13.27
C HIS A 93 -4.92 17.88 13.03
N ALA A 94 -5.59 18.24 11.93
CA ALA A 94 -5.82 19.63 11.53
C ALA A 94 -6.99 20.30 12.27
N VAL A 95 -8.08 19.57 12.50
CA VAL A 95 -9.37 20.13 12.95
C VAL A 95 -9.65 19.87 14.43
N LEU A 96 -9.31 18.68 14.93
CA LEU A 96 -9.57 18.32 16.33
C LEU A 96 -8.42 18.71 17.28
N ALA A 97 -7.34 19.28 16.74
CA ALA A 97 -6.13 19.66 17.47
C ALA A 97 -5.48 18.52 18.31
N GLU A 98 -5.85 17.26 18.05
CA GLU A 98 -5.25 16.10 18.69
C GLU A 98 -3.89 15.77 18.05
N ARG A 99 -2.86 16.51 18.48
CA ARG A 99 -1.50 16.45 17.93
C ARG A 99 -0.77 15.10 18.11
N ARG A 100 -1.38 14.14 18.83
CA ARG A 100 -0.80 12.84 19.17
C ARG A 100 -1.19 11.70 18.22
N PHE A 101 -2.14 11.90 17.31
CA PHE A 101 -2.53 10.85 16.37
C PHE A 101 -1.58 10.78 15.17
N VAL A 102 -0.69 9.80 15.19
CA VAL A 102 0.04 9.33 14.02
C VAL A 102 -0.85 8.32 13.30
N TRP A 103 -0.98 8.49 11.98
CA TRP A 103 -1.75 7.58 11.14
C TRP A 103 -1.22 6.14 11.27
N ALA A 104 -2.13 5.19 11.35
CA ALA A 104 -1.81 3.78 11.37
C ALA A 104 -2.71 3.01 10.40
N PRO A 105 -2.26 1.85 9.87
CA PRO A 105 -3.01 1.12 8.87
C PRO A 105 -4.37 0.64 9.37
N ASP A 106 -5.40 0.79 8.54
CA ASP A 106 -6.71 0.23 8.80
C ASP A 106 -6.72 -1.29 8.55
N ALA A 107 -7.34 -2.05 9.46
CA ALA A 107 -7.43 -3.51 9.37
C ALA A 107 -8.23 -3.97 8.13
N THR A 108 -9.24 -3.19 7.73
CA THR A 108 -10.12 -3.53 6.61
C THR A 108 -9.39 -3.34 5.29
N GLY A 109 -8.71 -2.21 5.08
CA GLY A 109 -7.88 -1.98 3.89
C GLY A 109 -6.75 -3.02 3.76
N SER A 110 -6.12 -3.39 4.87
CA SER A 110 -5.06 -4.41 4.90
C SER A 110 -5.57 -5.81 4.54
N SER A 111 -6.79 -6.17 4.97
CA SER A 111 -7.42 -7.43 4.59
C SER A 111 -7.68 -7.52 3.08
N ALA A 112 -8.11 -6.41 2.45
CA ALA A 112 -8.31 -6.35 1.01
C ALA A 112 -7.00 -6.53 0.23
N PHE A 113 -5.89 -5.95 0.72
CA PHE A 113 -4.57 -6.16 0.14
C PHE A 113 -4.07 -7.61 0.27
N LEU A 114 -4.34 -8.28 1.39
CA LEU A 114 -4.00 -9.70 1.56
C LEU A 114 -4.78 -10.59 0.59
N VAL A 115 -6.09 -10.35 0.44
CA VAL A 115 -6.92 -11.07 -0.54
C VAL A 115 -6.40 -10.83 -1.96
N SER A 116 -6.10 -9.57 -2.31
CA SER A 116 -5.49 -9.19 -3.58
C SER A 116 -4.19 -9.95 -3.85
N GLY A 117 -3.28 -10.00 -2.86
CA GLY A 117 -1.99 -10.68 -2.99
C GLY A 117 -2.13 -12.19 -3.20
N VAL A 118 -3.04 -12.84 -2.47
CA VAL A 118 -3.32 -14.27 -2.66
C VAL A 118 -3.88 -14.54 -4.05
N LEU A 119 -4.81 -13.72 -4.53
CA LEU A 119 -5.35 -13.81 -5.88
C LEU A 119 -4.27 -13.56 -6.95
N ALA A 120 -3.32 -12.65 -6.69
CA ALA A 120 -2.20 -12.38 -7.58
C ALA A 120 -1.29 -13.61 -7.73
N ILE A 121 -1.00 -14.33 -6.63
CA ILE A 121 -0.25 -15.60 -6.68
C ILE A 121 -0.98 -16.63 -7.55
N PHE A 122 -2.30 -16.76 -7.41
CA PHE A 122 -3.08 -17.64 -8.27
C PHE A 122 -3.06 -17.21 -9.75
N ALA A 123 -3.07 -15.90 -10.02
CA ALA A 123 -3.02 -15.38 -11.38
C ALA A 123 -1.68 -15.60 -12.09
N VAL A 124 -0.54 -15.47 -11.38
CA VAL A 124 0.80 -15.74 -11.94
C VAL A 124 1.20 -17.22 -11.90
N GLY A 125 0.42 -18.04 -11.20
CA GLY A 125 0.67 -19.46 -10.97
C GLY A 125 1.48 -19.72 -9.69
N MET A 126 1.15 -20.82 -9.00
CA MET A 126 1.73 -21.16 -7.69
C MET A 126 3.25 -21.35 -7.73
N TRP A 127 3.79 -21.77 -8.88
CA TRP A 127 5.21 -22.09 -9.00
C TRP A 127 5.76 -21.70 -10.39
N ALA A 128 6.32 -20.51 -10.47
CA ALA A 128 7.00 -20.00 -11.66
C ALA A 128 8.27 -19.22 -11.28
N PRO A 129 9.27 -19.86 -10.64
CA PRO A 129 10.44 -19.18 -10.06
C PRO A 129 11.38 -18.53 -11.08
N LYS A 130 11.12 -18.66 -12.38
CA LYS A 130 11.86 -17.94 -13.44
C LYS A 130 11.15 -16.65 -13.88
N SER A 131 9.88 -16.46 -13.51
CA SER A 131 9.08 -15.30 -13.91
C SER A 131 9.32 -14.12 -12.98
N VAL A 132 9.52 -12.93 -13.55
CA VAL A 132 9.60 -11.68 -12.77
C VAL A 132 8.27 -11.38 -12.08
N ASP A 133 7.14 -11.67 -12.75
CA ASP A 133 5.80 -11.46 -12.20
C ASP A 133 5.55 -12.32 -10.97
N TRP A 134 6.10 -13.55 -10.96
CA TRP A 134 6.02 -14.45 -9.80
C TRP A 134 6.77 -13.88 -8.59
N HIS A 135 8.00 -13.41 -8.78
CA HIS A 135 8.76 -12.79 -7.70
C HIS A 135 8.08 -11.52 -7.19
N ALA A 136 7.60 -10.67 -8.10
CA ALA A 136 6.92 -9.43 -7.75
C ALA A 136 5.63 -9.70 -6.97
N ALA A 137 4.84 -10.71 -7.35
CA ALA A 137 3.62 -11.09 -6.64
C ALA A 137 3.90 -11.57 -5.21
N TRP A 138 4.93 -12.40 -5.01
CA TRP A 138 5.34 -12.85 -3.67
C TRP A 138 5.89 -11.72 -2.80
N ILE A 139 6.71 -10.83 -3.37
CA ILE A 139 7.21 -9.65 -2.66
C ILE A 139 6.06 -8.72 -2.29
N ASN A 140 5.09 -8.52 -3.19
CA ASN A 140 3.90 -7.72 -2.92
C ASN A 140 3.07 -8.33 -1.79
N LEU A 141 2.84 -9.65 -1.80
CA LEU A 141 2.14 -10.35 -0.72
C LEU A 141 2.87 -10.23 0.62
N ALA A 142 4.21 -10.36 0.64
CA ALA A 142 5.01 -10.13 1.84
C ALA A 142 4.83 -8.69 2.36
N GLY A 143 4.76 -7.72 1.45
CA GLY A 143 4.42 -6.33 1.76
C GLY A 143 3.04 -6.20 2.40
N CYS A 144 2.00 -6.84 1.84
CA CYS A 144 0.65 -6.86 2.40
C CYS A 144 0.61 -7.47 3.80
N VAL A 145 1.36 -8.54 4.05
CA VAL A 145 1.49 -9.16 5.38
C VAL A 145 2.14 -8.21 6.37
N ALA A 146 3.28 -7.58 6.02
CA ALA A 146 3.92 -6.60 6.88
C ALA A 146 3.00 -5.42 7.21
N PHE A 147 2.24 -4.95 6.22
CA PHE A 147 1.21 -3.93 6.38
C PHE A 147 0.07 -4.36 7.30
N GLY A 148 -0.41 -5.60 7.16
CA GLY A 148 -1.44 -6.17 8.01
C GLY A 148 -0.98 -6.37 9.47
N VAL A 149 0.27 -6.78 9.68
CA VAL A 149 0.86 -6.86 11.03
C VAL A 149 0.95 -5.47 11.67
N SER A 150 1.32 -4.45 10.89
CA SER A 150 1.27 -3.05 11.35
C SER A 150 -0.15 -2.61 11.73
N ALA A 151 -1.16 -2.96 10.92
CA ALA A 151 -2.57 -2.70 11.22
C ALA A 151 -3.02 -3.35 12.53
N LEU A 152 -2.61 -4.61 12.77
CA LEU A 152 -2.92 -5.32 14.02
C LEU A 152 -2.21 -4.67 15.22
N ALA A 153 -0.94 -4.28 15.08
CA ALA A 153 -0.19 -3.56 16.10
C ALA A 153 -0.87 -2.22 16.48
N ALA A 154 -1.58 -1.61 15.52
CA ALA A 154 -2.40 -0.42 15.74
C ALA A 154 -3.80 -0.73 16.31
N PHE A 155 -4.44 -1.82 15.88
CA PHE A 155 -5.83 -2.16 16.22
C PHE A 155 -6.03 -2.69 17.65
N VAL A 156 -5.01 -3.30 18.26
CA VAL A 156 -5.04 -3.78 19.66
C VAL A 156 -5.23 -2.62 20.69
N ARG A 157 -5.54 -1.42 20.21
CA ARG A 157 -5.53 -0.14 20.91
C ARG A 157 -6.85 0.61 20.97
N LYS A 158 -8.00 -0.06 20.82
CA LYS A 158 -9.28 0.56 21.23
C LYS A 158 -9.40 0.80 22.76
N THR A 159 -8.39 0.43 23.56
CA THR A 159 -8.35 0.58 25.03
C THR A 159 -7.49 1.73 25.57
N GLY A 160 -6.91 2.60 24.71
CA GLY A 160 -6.49 3.94 25.14
C GLY A 160 -5.00 4.19 25.47
N VAL A 161 -4.06 3.28 25.16
CA VAL A 161 -2.61 3.57 25.27
C VAL A 161 -1.81 2.99 24.11
N THR A 162 -0.91 3.80 23.54
CA THR A 162 0.02 3.41 22.49
C THR A 162 1.15 2.44 22.89
N VAL A 163 0.84 1.17 23.21
CA VAL A 163 1.80 0.08 23.48
C VAL A 163 2.97 -0.08 22.47
N ASP A 164 2.87 0.32 21.18
CA ASP A 164 4.02 0.25 20.25
C ASP A 164 3.83 0.96 18.88
N GLU A 165 3.87 2.30 18.88
CA GLU A 165 3.90 3.10 17.64
C GLU A 165 5.08 2.72 16.72
N ARG A 166 6.19 2.28 17.34
CA ARG A 166 7.39 1.85 16.63
C ARG A 166 7.14 0.61 15.77
N LEU A 167 6.40 -0.36 16.29
CA LEU A 167 6.10 -1.60 15.56
C LEU A 167 5.16 -1.34 14.37
N ALA A 168 4.17 -0.46 14.53
CA ALA A 168 3.30 -0.04 13.44
C ALA A 168 4.08 0.70 12.34
N ASN A 169 4.88 1.70 12.71
CA ASN A 169 5.72 2.42 11.74
C ASN A 169 6.71 1.47 11.04
N PHE A 170 7.34 0.57 11.79
CA PHE A 170 8.29 -0.39 11.22
C PHE A 170 7.64 -1.38 10.24
N GLY A 171 6.46 -1.93 10.58
CA GLY A 171 5.73 -2.83 9.68
C GLY A 171 5.26 -2.11 8.41
N THR A 172 4.80 -0.87 8.53
CA THR A 172 4.45 -0.02 7.39
C THR A 172 5.67 0.28 6.50
N PHE A 173 6.82 0.58 7.11
CA PHE A 173 8.07 0.84 6.42
C PHE A 173 8.53 -0.39 5.62
N LEU A 174 8.54 -1.56 6.26
CA LEU A 174 8.90 -2.81 5.59
C LEU A 174 7.94 -3.15 4.45
N GLY A 175 6.64 -2.96 4.67
CA GLY A 175 5.62 -3.11 3.63
C GLY A 175 5.87 -2.17 2.44
N ALA A 176 6.18 -0.90 2.70
CA ALA A 176 6.49 0.07 1.67
C ALA A 176 7.74 -0.30 0.86
N LEU A 177 8.79 -0.84 1.50
CA LEU A 177 9.97 -1.35 0.79
C LEU A 177 9.64 -2.56 -0.09
N CYS A 178 8.76 -3.45 0.36
CA CYS A 178 8.31 -4.58 -0.44
C CYS A 178 7.54 -4.09 -1.68
N PHE A 179 6.57 -3.18 -1.52
CA PHE A 179 5.81 -2.61 -2.64
C PHE A 179 6.70 -1.86 -3.62
N LEU A 180 7.69 -1.11 -3.12
CA LEU A 180 8.69 -0.43 -3.94
C LEU A 180 9.50 -1.44 -4.76
N THR A 181 9.98 -2.51 -4.13
CA THR A 181 10.76 -3.56 -4.78
C THR A 181 9.95 -4.28 -5.86
N ALA A 182 8.70 -4.65 -5.56
CA ALA A 182 7.80 -5.27 -6.54
C ALA A 182 7.55 -4.35 -7.74
N ALA A 183 7.30 -3.06 -7.52
CA ALA A 183 7.06 -2.09 -8.58
C ALA A 183 8.30 -1.83 -9.46
N LEU A 184 9.49 -1.86 -8.87
CA LEU A 184 10.76 -1.75 -9.60
C LEU A 184 11.05 -2.99 -10.45
N LEU A 185 10.70 -4.18 -9.96
CA LEU A 185 10.85 -5.43 -10.71
C LEU A 185 9.93 -5.50 -11.92
N LEU A 186 8.67 -5.09 -11.77
CA LEU A 186 7.68 -5.08 -12.85
C LEU A 186 7.88 -3.96 -13.88
N ARG A 187 8.81 -3.02 -13.63
CA ARG A 187 9.06 -1.91 -14.53
C ARG A 187 9.57 -2.45 -15.87
N PRO A 188 8.92 -2.11 -17.00
CA PRO A 188 9.43 -2.47 -18.31
C PRO A 188 10.87 -1.95 -18.46
N ARG A 189 11.81 -2.86 -18.71
CA ARG A 189 13.17 -2.49 -19.12
C ARG A 189 13.04 -1.99 -20.55
N GLY A 190 13.21 -0.68 -20.74
CA GLY A 190 13.10 -0.07 -22.06
C GLY A 190 14.05 -0.78 -23.04
N SER A 191 13.48 -1.19 -24.17
CA SER A 191 14.20 -1.53 -25.41
C SER A 191 14.88 -0.29 -25.98
#